data_AF-A0A9E3UXF5-F1
#
_entry.id   AF-A0A9E3UXF5-F1
#
_cell.length_a   1.000
_cell.length_b   1.000
_cell.length_c   1.000
_cell.angle_alpha   90.00
_cell.angle_beta   90.00
_cell.angle_gamma   90.00
#
_symmetry.space_group_name_H-M   'P 1'
#
loop_
_entity.id
_entity.type
_entity.pdbx_description
1 polymer ?
#
loop_
_entity_poly.entity_id
_entity_poly.type
_entity_poly.pdbx_seq_one_letter_code
_entity_poly.pdbx_strand_id
1 'polypeptide(L)'
;MNYNFWADATAVLHFATLLAVILGLLLCFRYKRFRPLEAGVFILIILVWSYYGNCPLTILEEHLRKLAGNPTGITNVGFIPFYARKLLDVNIPSRVVQQSTFFTGGMIFLGSMEWLSPFFHMEIFKLRKFLRRTARKFA
;
A
#
# COMPACT_ATOMS: atom_id res chain seq x y z
N MET A 1 -10.45 26.01 -15.73
CA MET A 1 -9.38 25.49 -14.83
C MET A 1 -8.39 24.70 -15.66
N ASN A 2 -7.10 24.72 -15.31
CA ASN A 2 -6.10 23.93 -16.04
C ASN A 2 -6.13 22.46 -15.54
N TYR A 3 -7.06 21.67 -16.07
CA TYR A 3 -7.23 20.26 -15.67
C TYR A 3 -6.02 19.40 -16.06
N ASN A 4 -5.28 19.76 -17.12
CA ASN A 4 -4.03 19.08 -17.47
C ASN A 4 -2.97 19.24 -16.37
N PHE A 5 -2.81 20.45 -15.84
CA PHE A 5 -1.88 20.70 -14.72
C PHE A 5 -2.23 19.84 -13.49
N TRP A 6 -3.51 19.77 -13.11
CA TRP A 6 -3.94 18.96 -11.97
C TRP A 6 -3.79 17.46 -12.23
N ALA A 7 -4.03 17.00 -13.46
CA ALA A 7 -3.79 15.61 -13.84
C ALA A 7 -2.31 15.24 -13.69
N ASP A 8 -1.41 16.09 -14.19
CA ASP A 8 0.03 15.86 -14.10
C ASP A 8 0.53 15.97 -12.65
N ALA A 9 0.01 16.92 -11.86
CA ALA A 9 0.29 17.01 -10.42
C ALA A 9 -0.15 15.73 -9.68
N THR A 10 -1.31 15.18 -10.02
CA THR A 10 -1.82 13.92 -9.45
C THR A 10 -0.91 12.75 -9.82
N ALA A 11 -0.44 12.69 -11.07
CA ALA A 11 0.50 11.68 -11.52
C ALA A 11 1.83 11.75 -10.75
N VAL A 12 2.38 12.96 -10.58
CA VAL A 12 3.61 13.18 -9.80
C VAL A 12 3.42 12.79 -8.33
N LEU A 13 2.29 13.15 -7.72
CA LEU A 13 1.98 12.77 -6.33
C LEU A 13 1.85 11.24 -6.18
N HIS A 14 1.25 10.58 -7.16
CA HIS A 14 1.14 9.12 -7.16
C HIS A 14 2.52 8.47 -7.26
N PHE A 15 3.37 8.95 -8.17
CA PHE A 15 4.74 8.49 -8.29
C PHE A 15 5.55 8.73 -7.00
N ALA A 16 5.41 9.91 -6.37
CA ALA A 16 6.04 10.22 -5.10
C ALA A 16 5.59 9.28 -3.98
N THR A 17 4.30 8.90 -3.96
CA THR A 17 3.78 7.91 -3.00
C THR A 17 4.43 6.54 -3.21
N LEU A 18 4.60 6.10 -4.46
CA LEU A 18 5.30 4.86 -4.76
C LEU A 18 6.76 4.89 -4.27
N LEU A 19 7.47 5.99 -4.50
CA LEU A 19 8.83 6.16 -3.99
C LEU A 19 8.87 6.16 -2.46
N ALA A 20 7.94 6.85 -1.81
CA ALA A 20 7.86 6.88 -0.35
C ALA A 20 7.65 5.49 0.24
N VAL A 21 6.80 4.67 -0.38
CA VAL A 21 6.58 3.27 0.00
C VAL A 21 7.85 2.43 -0.18
N ILE A 22 8.56 2.56 -1.32
CA ILE A 22 9.82 1.84 -1.54
C ILE A 22 10.88 2.25 -0.51
N LEU A 23 11.00 3.55 -0.21
CA LEU A 23 11.92 4.06 0.80
C LEU A 23 11.52 3.60 2.21
N GLY A 24 10.23 3.57 2.53
CA GLY A 24 9.67 3.04 3.78
C GLY A 24 10.05 1.59 3.99
N LEU A 25 9.94 0.77 2.93
CA LEU A 25 10.41 -0.61 2.94
C LEU A 25 11.90 -0.74 3.22
N LEU A 26 12.74 0.01 2.49
CA LEU A 26 14.19 0.01 2.71
C LEU A 26 14.54 0.45 4.15
N LEU A 27 13.83 1.45 4.68
CA LEU A 27 13.99 1.91 6.05
C LEU A 27 13.62 0.82 7.06
N CYS A 28 12.57 0.04 6.80
CA CYS A 28 12.13 -1.06 7.67
C CYS A 28 13.08 -2.26 7.65
N PHE A 29 13.80 -2.48 6.54
CA PHE A 29 14.90 -3.43 6.49
C PHE A 29 16.06 -2.99 7.40
N ARG A 30 16.41 -1.70 7.38
CA ARG A 30 17.51 -1.15 8.19
C ARG A 30 17.15 -0.98 9.67
N TYR A 31 15.92 -0.58 9.97
CA TYR A 31 15.43 -0.25 11.30
C TYR A 31 14.16 -1.03 11.62
N LYS A 32 14.34 -2.18 12.28
CA LYS A 32 13.26 -3.14 12.58
C LYS A 32 12.08 -2.54 13.35
N ARG A 33 12.29 -1.45 14.10
CA ARG A 33 11.25 -0.73 14.86
C ARG A 33 10.10 -0.20 14.00
N PHE A 34 10.34 0.11 12.72
CA PHE A 34 9.32 0.68 11.83
C PHE A 34 8.50 -0.37 11.07
N ARG A 35 8.90 -1.65 11.11
CA ARG A 35 8.22 -2.76 10.43
C ARG A 35 6.70 -2.82 10.66
N PRO A 36 6.17 -2.72 11.91
CA PRO A 36 4.72 -2.80 12.11
C PRO A 36 3.97 -1.60 11.51
N LEU A 37 4.58 -0.41 11.51
CA LEU A 37 3.97 0.79 10.94
C LEU A 37 3.88 0.64 9.42
N GLU A 38 4.97 0.21 8.79
CA GLU A 38 5.01 -0.03 7.35
C GLU A 38 4.07 -1.16 6.93
N ALA A 39 4.00 -2.26 7.69
CA ALA A 39 3.02 -3.31 7.45
C ALA A 39 1.58 -2.78 7.51
N GLY A 40 1.27 -1.91 8.48
CA GLY A 40 -0.04 -1.24 8.57
C GLY A 40 -0.34 -0.37 7.34
N VAL A 41 0.62 0.43 6.89
CA VAL A 41 0.51 1.25 5.67
C VAL A 41 0.27 0.36 4.44
N PHE A 42 1.03 -0.73 4.30
CA PHE A 42 0.88 -1.68 3.20
C PHE A 42 -0.50 -2.35 3.18
N ILE A 43 -1.00 -2.81 4.33
CA ILE A 43 -2.33 -3.40 4.44
C ILE A 43 -3.38 -2.37 4.01
N LEU A 44 -3.26 -1.13 4.49
CA LEU A 44 -4.19 -0.06 4.12
C LEU A 44 -4.18 0.19 2.61
N ILE A 45 -2.99 0.29 1.99
CA ILE A 45 -2.85 0.46 0.54
C ILE A 45 -3.51 -0.71 -0.21
N ILE A 46 -3.25 -1.95 0.21
CA ILE A 46 -3.83 -3.14 -0.42
C ILE A 46 -5.36 -3.14 -0.29
N LEU A 47 -5.91 -2.77 0.87
CA LEU A 47 -7.35 -2.71 1.08
C LEU A 47 -8.00 -1.64 0.20
N VAL A 48 -7.45 -0.43 0.19
CA VAL A 48 -7.94 0.67 -0.64
C VAL A 48 -7.87 0.28 -2.12
N TRP A 49 -6.74 -0.27 -2.55
CA TRP A 49 -6.57 -0.69 -3.94
C TRP A 49 -7.52 -1.83 -4.33
N SER A 50 -7.74 -2.81 -3.45
CA SER A 50 -8.67 -3.91 -3.68
C SER A 50 -10.11 -3.43 -3.73
N TYR A 51 -10.48 -2.45 -2.91
CA TYR A 51 -11.84 -1.89 -2.86
C TYR A 51 -12.20 -1.11 -4.13
N TYR A 52 -11.28 -0.29 -4.64
CA TYR A 52 -11.52 0.52 -5.84
C TYR A 52 -11.10 -0.17 -7.15
N GLY A 53 -10.47 -1.34 -7.09
CA GLY A 53 -9.88 -2.05 -8.24
C GLY A 53 -8.64 -1.37 -8.85
N ASN A 54 -8.40 -0.11 -8.52
CA ASN A 54 -7.27 0.72 -8.90
C ASN A 54 -6.88 1.65 -7.76
N CYS A 55 -5.67 2.22 -7.81
CA CYS A 55 -5.29 3.27 -6.87
C CYS A 55 -6.22 4.49 -7.06
N PRO A 56 -6.78 5.08 -5.99
CA PRO A 56 -7.65 6.26 -6.08
C PRO A 56 -7.01 7.43 -6.84
N LEU A 57 -5.68 7.60 -6.72
CA LEU A 57 -4.95 8.64 -7.44
C LEU A 57 -4.96 8.40 -8.96
N THR A 58 -4.93 7.14 -9.42
CA THR A 58 -5.07 6.80 -10.85
C THR A 58 -6.46 7.14 -11.37
N ILE A 59 -7.49 6.86 -10.57
CA ILE A 59 -8.88 7.16 -10.92
C ILE A 59 -9.07 8.68 -11.03
N LEU A 60 -8.49 9.42 -10.07
CA LEU A 60 -8.51 10.88 -10.06
C LEU A 60 -7.75 11.47 -11.27
N GLU A 61 -6.58 10.92 -11.60
CA GLU A 61 -5.83 11.33 -12.80
C GLU A 61 -6.67 11.15 -14.07
N GLU A 62 -7.25 9.97 -14.29
CA GLU A 62 -8.09 9.72 -15.46
C GLU A 62 -9.31 10.64 -15.50
N HIS A 63 -9.91 10.93 -14.34
CA HIS A 63 -11.03 11.85 -14.25
C HIS A 63 -10.63 13.27 -14.69
N LEU A 64 -9.49 13.78 -14.20
CA LEU A 64 -8.96 15.07 -14.59
C LEU A 64 -8.57 15.11 -16.08
N ARG A 65 -7.99 14.03 -16.60
CA ARG A 65 -7.65 13.90 -18.03
C ARG A 65 -8.89 13.88 -18.93
N LYS A 66 -9.98 13.23 -18.49
CA LYS A 66 -11.29 13.28 -19.17
C LYS A 66 -11.87 14.70 -19.19
N LEU A 67 -11.83 15.41 -18.07
CA LEU A 67 -12.25 16.82 -17.99
C LEU A 67 -11.40 17.74 -18.86
N ALA A 68 -10.12 17.41 -19.05
CA ALA A 68 -9.22 18.12 -19.95
C ALA A 68 -9.40 17.77 -21.44
N GLY A 69 -10.29 16.83 -21.78
CA GLY A 69 -10.55 16.38 -23.15
C GLY A 69 -9.54 15.36 -23.71
N ASN A 70 -8.66 14.81 -22.86
CA ASN A 70 -7.58 13.90 -23.26
C ASN A 70 -7.65 12.56 -22.48
N PRO A 71 -8.70 11.74 -22.68
CA PRO A 71 -8.83 10.47 -21.97
C PRO A 71 -7.67 9.53 -22.29
N THR A 72 -7.06 8.94 -21.26
CA THR A 72 -5.91 8.03 -21.44
C THR A 72 -6.28 6.55 -21.28
N GLY A 73 -7.41 6.27 -20.61
CA GLY A 73 -7.75 4.90 -20.25
C GLY A 73 -6.78 4.30 -19.23
N ILE A 74 -6.04 5.11 -18.46
CA ILE A 74 -5.03 4.63 -17.50
C ILE A 74 -5.64 3.70 -16.43
N THR A 75 -6.91 3.89 -16.11
CA THR A 75 -7.66 3.01 -15.19
C THR A 75 -7.84 1.58 -15.71
N ASN A 76 -7.76 1.34 -17.02
CA ASN A 76 -7.91 -0.01 -17.59
C ASN A 76 -6.60 -0.81 -17.56
N VAL A 77 -5.46 -0.11 -17.57
CA VAL A 77 -4.13 -0.72 -17.65
C VAL A 77 -3.42 -0.70 -16.29
N GLY A 78 -3.67 0.33 -15.48
CA GLY A 78 -2.98 0.60 -14.22
C GLY A 78 -1.84 1.61 -14.40
N PHE A 79 -1.50 2.31 -13.31
CA PHE A 79 -0.55 3.42 -13.32
C PHE A 79 0.86 3.00 -13.75
N ILE A 80 1.42 1.94 -13.12
CA ILE A 80 2.77 1.46 -13.41
C ILE A 80 2.90 0.97 -14.86
N PRO A 81 2.03 0.08 -15.39
CA PRO A 81 2.06 -0.33 -16.79
C PRO A 81 1.98 0.84 -17.77
N PHE A 82 1.08 1.80 -17.51
CA PHE A 82 0.88 2.96 -18.37
C PHE A 82 2.13 3.83 -18.45
N TYR A 83 2.71 4.19 -17.30
CA TYR A 83 3.90 5.05 -17.27
C TYR A 83 5.18 4.31 -17.68
N ALA A 84 5.30 3.00 -17.42
CA ALA A 84 6.39 2.18 -17.94
C ALA A 84 6.41 2.17 -19.47
N ARG A 85 5.24 2.00 -20.09
CA ARG A 85 5.11 2.10 -21.55
C ARG A 85 5.36 3.52 -22.06
N LYS A 86 4.79 4.53 -21.40
CA LYS A 86 4.89 5.93 -21.84
C LYS A 86 6.31 6.50 -21.76
N LEU A 87 7.08 6.13 -20.72
CA LEU A 87 8.39 6.74 -20.44
C LEU A 87 9.56 5.87 -20.88
N LEU A 88 9.43 4.54 -20.80
CA LEU A 88 10.52 3.60 -21.05
C LEU A 88 10.27 2.68 -22.26
N ASP A 89 9.09 2.80 -22.90
CA ASP A 89 8.62 1.90 -23.97
C ASP A 89 8.61 0.40 -23.57
N VAL A 90 8.47 0.13 -22.26
CA VAL A 90 8.42 -1.23 -21.73
C VAL A 90 6.97 -1.65 -21.52
N ASN A 91 6.55 -2.73 -22.18
CA ASN A 91 5.22 -3.29 -22.02
C ASN A 91 5.18 -4.30 -20.85
N ILE A 92 4.69 -3.86 -19.69
CA ILE A 92 4.50 -4.72 -18.51
C ILE A 92 3.02 -5.06 -18.37
N PRO A 93 2.63 -6.35 -18.42
CA PRO A 93 1.23 -6.73 -18.22
C PRO A 93 0.76 -6.39 -16.81
N SER A 94 -0.45 -5.83 -16.70
CA SER A 94 -1.06 -5.40 -15.43
C SER A 94 -1.14 -6.52 -14.39
N ARG A 95 -1.38 -7.77 -14.84
CA ARG A 95 -1.40 -8.96 -13.98
C ARG A 95 -0.07 -9.19 -13.26
N VAL A 96 1.05 -8.95 -13.93
CA VAL A 96 2.39 -9.15 -13.32
C VAL A 96 2.63 -8.12 -12.25
N VAL A 97 2.33 -6.84 -12.53
CA VAL A 97 2.39 -5.77 -11.51
C VAL A 97 1.48 -6.09 -10.33
N GLN A 98 0.29 -6.64 -10.61
CA GLN A 98 -0.65 -6.97 -9.57
C GLN A 98 -0.12 -8.07 -8.65
N GLN A 99 0.29 -9.19 -9.25
CA GLN A 99 0.86 -10.34 -8.55
C GLN A 99 2.12 -9.97 -7.76
N SER A 100 3.04 -9.20 -8.34
CA SER A 100 4.27 -8.77 -7.66
C SER A 100 3.95 -7.89 -6.45
N THR A 101 2.96 -7.01 -6.56
CA THR A 101 2.56 -6.11 -5.46
C THR A 101 1.95 -6.90 -4.30
N PHE A 102 1.00 -7.81 -4.58
CA PHE A 102 0.40 -8.66 -3.56
C PHE A 102 1.43 -9.60 -2.92
N PHE A 103 2.31 -10.20 -3.72
CA PHE A 103 3.36 -11.07 -3.21
C PHE A 103 4.32 -10.32 -2.30
N THR A 104 4.81 -9.15 -2.74
CA THR A 104 5.72 -8.32 -1.96
C THR A 104 5.06 -7.86 -0.67
N GLY A 105 3.84 -7.33 -0.73
CA GLY A 105 3.07 -6.92 0.43
C GLY A 105 2.82 -8.07 1.42
N GLY A 106 2.48 -9.26 0.91
CA GLY A 106 2.30 -10.47 1.73
C GLY A 106 3.60 -10.89 2.45
N MET A 107 4.73 -10.89 1.75
CA MET A 107 6.04 -11.22 2.32
C MET A 107 6.43 -10.25 3.44
N ILE A 108 6.22 -8.94 3.24
CA ILE A 108 6.51 -7.91 4.24
C ILE A 108 5.58 -8.04 5.44
N PHE A 109 4.30 -8.32 5.21
CA PHE A 109 3.32 -8.56 6.27
C PHE A 109 3.73 -9.76 7.14
N LEU A 110 4.06 -10.90 6.52
CA LEU A 110 4.52 -12.09 7.23
C LEU A 110 5.80 -11.82 8.03
N GLY A 111 6.79 -11.16 7.44
CA GLY A 111 8.03 -10.78 8.15
C GLY A 111 7.80 -9.79 9.29
N SER A 112 6.71 -9.01 9.24
CA SER A 112 6.33 -8.09 10.30
C SER A 112 5.58 -8.78 11.44
N MET A 113 4.78 -9.82 11.14
CA MET A 113 4.15 -10.67 12.16
C MET A 113 5.17 -11.40 13.03
N GLU A 114 6.25 -11.92 12.43
CA GLU A 114 7.34 -12.56 13.17
C GLU A 114 7.99 -11.58 14.17
N TRP A 115 8.14 -10.32 13.79
CA TRP A 115 8.69 -9.30 14.69
C TRP A 115 7.74 -8.93 15.84
N LEU A 116 6.42 -8.98 15.63
CA LEU A 116 5.42 -8.70 16.66
C LEU A 116 5.16 -9.88 17.61
N SER A 117 5.55 -11.11 17.25
CA SER A 117 5.38 -12.33 18.06
C SER A 117 5.78 -12.18 19.55
N PRO A 118 6.96 -11.62 19.89
CA PRO A 118 7.36 -11.45 21.29
C PRO A 118 6.44 -10.49 22.06
N PHE A 119 5.96 -9.44 21.40
CA PHE A 119 5.08 -8.45 22.00
C PHE A 119 3.68 -9.04 22.26
N PHE A 120 3.15 -9.79 21.30
CA PHE A 120 1.88 -10.51 21.46
C PHE A 120 1.97 -11.55 22.58
N HIS A 121 3.09 -12.27 22.71
CA HIS A 121 3.28 -13.21 23.82
C HIS A 121 3.20 -12.54 25.19
N MET A 122 3.80 -11.36 25.35
CA MET A 122 3.78 -10.61 26.61
C MET A 122 2.37 -10.10 26.96
N GLU A 123 1.63 -9.56 25.99
CA GLU A 123 0.27 -9.06 26.20
C GLU A 123 -0.74 -10.18 26.46
N ILE A 124 -0.63 -11.33 25.75
CA ILE A 124 -1.44 -12.52 26.03
C ILE A 124 -1.18 -13.02 27.45
N PHE A 125 0.07 -13.00 27.92
CA PHE A 125 0.41 -13.43 29.27
C PHE A 125 -0.18 -12.50 30.33
N LYS A 126 -0.12 -11.17 30.11
CA LYS A 126 -0.76 -10.17 30.99
C LYS A 126 -2.28 -10.34 31.02
N LEU A 127 -2.93 -10.51 29.86
CA LEU A 127 -4.37 -10.75 29.74
C LEU A 127 -4.79 -12.02 30.49
N ARG A 128 -4.04 -13.12 30.30
CA ARG A 128 -4.30 -14.39 31.01
C ARG A 128 -4.14 -14.26 32.51
N LYS A 129 -3.12 -13.51 32.97
CA LYS A 129 -2.89 -13.23 34.40
C LYS A 129 -4.01 -12.36 34.99
N PHE A 130 -4.49 -11.37 34.24
CA PHE A 130 -5.62 -10.54 34.63
C PHE A 130 -6.90 -11.37 34.76
N LEU A 131 -7.28 -12.11 33.72
CA LEU A 131 -8.48 -12.96 33.71
C LEU A 131 -8.48 -13.98 34.88
N ARG A 132 -7.33 -14.61 35.19
CA ARG A 132 -7.20 -15.50 36.35
C ARG A 132 -7.42 -14.80 37.69
N ARG A 133 -6.97 -13.55 37.84
CA ARG A 133 -7.20 -12.76 39.07
C ARG A 133 -8.66 -12.36 39.20
N THR A 134 -9.30 -11.96 38.12
CA THR A 134 -10.71 -11.58 38.11
C THR A 134 -11.59 -12.79 38.41
N ALA A 135 -11.33 -13.95 37.78
CA ALA A 135 -12.07 -15.19 38.05
C ALA A 135 -12.01 -15.64 39.51
N ARG A 136 -10.86 -15.46 40.20
CA ARG A 136 -10.72 -15.75 41.64
C ARG A 136 -11.39 -14.74 42.57
N LYS A 137 -11.76 -13.57 42.05
CA LYS A 137 -12.40 -12.50 42.85
C LYS A 137 -13.93 -12.61 42.82
N PHE A 138 -14.48 -13.38 41.88
CA PHE A 138 -15.91 -13.61 41.66
C PHE A 138 -16.33 -15.08 41.88
N ALA A 139 -15.40 -15.93 42.32
CA ALA A 139 -15.66 -17.29 42.79
C ALA A 139 -15.48 -17.32 44.31
#